data_AF-A0A0M8PZ43-F1
#
_entry.id   AF-A0A0M8PZ43-F1
#
_cell.length_a   1.000
_cell.length_b   1.000
_cell.length_c   1.000
_cell.angle_alpha   90.00
_cell.angle_beta   90.00
_cell.angle_gamma   90.00
#
_symmetry.space_group_name_H-M   'P 1'
#
loop_
_entity.id
_entity.type
_entity.pdbx_description
1 polymer ?
#
loop_
_entity_poly.entity_id
_entity_poly.type
_entity_poly.pdbx_seq_one_letter_code
_entity_poly.pdbx_strand_id
1 'polypeptide(L)'
;MNEFEKLKLESRKLIIERVLKQDAEVRAIVLRSLDRLIEKFKQLKAEGRYYAIPELIDSIIVENAVITEKELKAVLSASAIVGVNAGMHESREITFRLLNKANIDVKPIISSFFRISERAVDEMERRRIKGLKLSERIWGHSKRINNILGTLAKDGIQIGEHPIEIAKRMQQYVNKGASTLVSEYPNMMERIGHMVPDDLSYEALRLARTEIMGAYGISSKMSAENLPSAKGMKWSTSNSNTACKKCQENASNDNGMGAGIYRFDELPDYPAHPNCMCQLTPELEDTDSFVDRLIEWTNNPMSQPDIEQWYQEHYKMGAL
;
A
#
# COMPACT_ATOMS: atom_id res chain seq x y z
N MET A 1 -1.46 -22.74 -18.72
CA MET A 1 -0.82 -21.65 -17.97
C MET A 1 0.67 -21.90 -18.02
N ASN A 2 1.44 -20.99 -18.59
CA ASN A 2 2.90 -21.12 -18.64
C ASN A 2 3.52 -20.83 -17.26
N GLU A 3 4.80 -21.12 -17.11
CA GLU A 3 5.50 -21.03 -15.82
C GLU A 3 5.62 -19.58 -15.28
N PHE A 4 5.62 -18.58 -16.16
CA PHE A 4 5.73 -17.16 -15.80
C PHE A 4 4.37 -16.56 -15.41
N GLU A 5 3.29 -17.00 -16.07
CA GLU A 5 1.92 -16.71 -15.65
C GLU A 5 1.67 -17.19 -14.21
N LYS A 6 2.30 -18.30 -13.79
CA LYS A 6 2.24 -18.76 -12.41
C LYS A 6 2.93 -17.79 -11.44
N LEU A 7 4.11 -17.28 -11.78
CA LEU A 7 4.83 -16.28 -10.96
C LEU A 7 4.02 -14.99 -10.79
N LYS A 8 3.37 -14.55 -11.88
CA LYS A 8 2.44 -13.42 -11.85
C LYS A 8 1.32 -13.62 -10.82
N LEU A 9 0.73 -14.82 -10.78
CA LEU A 9 -0.34 -15.16 -9.83
C LEU A 9 0.19 -15.29 -8.39
N GLU A 10 1.39 -15.81 -8.19
CA GLU A 10 2.04 -15.89 -6.88
C GLU A 10 2.29 -14.49 -6.29
N SER A 11 2.88 -13.58 -7.08
CA SER A 11 3.05 -12.17 -6.71
C SER A 11 1.70 -11.53 -6.34
N ARG A 12 0.67 -11.78 -7.16
CA ARG A 12 -0.68 -11.25 -6.91
C ARG A 12 -1.29 -11.80 -5.61
N LYS A 13 -1.09 -13.07 -5.32
CA LYS A 13 -1.56 -13.73 -4.10
C LYS A 13 -0.96 -13.07 -2.85
N LEU A 14 0.36 -12.82 -2.84
CA LEU A 14 1.05 -12.15 -1.73
C LEU A 14 0.41 -10.80 -1.40
N ILE A 15 0.09 -10.00 -2.43
CA ILE A 15 -0.57 -8.70 -2.27
C ILE A 15 -1.99 -8.85 -1.71
N ILE A 16 -2.80 -9.72 -2.29
CA ILE A 16 -4.21 -9.88 -1.88
C ILE A 16 -4.29 -10.36 -0.42
N GLU A 17 -3.51 -11.38 -0.06
CA GLU A 17 -3.46 -11.90 1.31
C GLU A 17 -3.01 -10.83 2.29
N ARG A 18 -1.99 -10.05 1.95
CA ARG A 18 -1.53 -8.96 2.83
C ARG A 18 -2.56 -7.85 2.95
N VAL A 19 -3.22 -7.44 1.86
CA VAL A 19 -4.27 -6.41 1.90
C VAL A 19 -5.42 -6.86 2.80
N LEU A 20 -5.89 -8.10 2.68
CA LEU A 20 -6.97 -8.62 3.54
C LEU A 20 -6.59 -8.58 5.03
N LYS A 21 -5.36 -9.00 5.36
CA LYS A 21 -4.85 -8.95 6.74
C LYS A 21 -4.70 -7.51 7.25
N GLN A 22 -4.09 -6.65 6.44
CA GLN A 22 -3.91 -5.23 6.74
C GLN A 22 -5.26 -4.54 6.99
N ASP A 23 -6.26 -4.85 6.17
CA ASP A 23 -7.56 -4.21 6.30
C ASP A 23 -8.21 -4.54 7.66
N ALA A 24 -8.08 -5.79 8.11
CA ALA A 24 -8.52 -6.19 9.45
C ALA A 24 -7.71 -5.48 10.56
N GLU A 25 -6.39 -5.40 10.40
CA GLU A 25 -5.49 -4.70 11.34
C GLU A 25 -5.84 -3.21 11.48
N VAL A 26 -6.08 -2.52 10.36
CA VAL A 26 -6.46 -1.10 10.33
C VAL A 26 -7.83 -0.86 10.96
N ARG A 27 -8.84 -1.69 10.64
CA ARG A 27 -10.15 -1.62 11.32
C ARG A 27 -10.01 -1.81 12.83
N ALA A 28 -9.19 -2.77 13.25
CA ALA A 28 -8.93 -3.00 14.67
C ALA A 28 -8.23 -1.82 15.35
N ILE A 29 -7.36 -1.08 14.64
CA ILE A 29 -6.75 0.16 15.17
C ILE A 29 -7.80 1.24 15.42
N VAL A 30 -8.73 1.43 14.49
CA VAL A 30 -9.82 2.42 14.66
C VAL A 30 -10.71 2.04 15.84
N LEU A 31 -11.03 0.76 16.01
CA LEU A 31 -11.78 0.26 17.16
C LEU A 31 -11.02 0.47 18.48
N ARG A 32 -9.73 0.12 18.55
CA ARG A 32 -8.91 0.38 19.75
C ARG A 32 -8.77 1.87 20.06
N SER A 33 -8.71 2.71 19.03
CA SER A 33 -8.71 4.18 19.18
C SER A 33 -9.98 4.65 19.88
N LEU A 34 -11.14 4.12 19.47
CA LEU A 34 -12.41 4.38 20.13
C LEU A 34 -12.43 3.87 21.58
N ASP A 35 -12.02 2.61 21.80
CA ASP A 35 -12.05 2.01 23.13
C ASP A 35 -11.18 2.77 24.13
N ARG A 36 -10.00 3.27 23.71
CA ARG A 36 -9.15 4.14 24.55
C ARG A 36 -9.86 5.42 24.99
N LEU A 37 -10.61 6.07 24.10
CA LEU A 37 -11.40 7.26 24.45
C LEU A 37 -12.51 6.92 25.45
N ILE A 38 -13.23 5.82 25.21
CA ILE A 38 -14.31 5.36 26.08
C ILE A 38 -13.77 5.06 27.49
N GLU A 39 -12.67 4.32 27.59
CA GLU A 39 -12.05 4.00 28.88
C GLU A 39 -11.54 5.26 29.60
N LYS A 40 -11.01 6.24 28.87
CA LYS A 40 -10.63 7.53 29.46
C LYS A 40 -11.82 8.27 30.06
N PHE A 41 -12.96 8.29 29.38
CA PHE A 41 -14.18 8.91 29.91
C PHE A 41 -14.74 8.18 31.12
N LYS A 42 -14.73 6.83 31.10
CA LYS A 42 -15.13 6.03 32.27
C LYS A 42 -14.22 6.29 33.47
N GLN A 43 -12.91 6.37 33.25
CA GLN A 43 -11.93 6.70 34.29
C GLN A 43 -12.22 8.08 34.91
N LEU A 44 -12.36 9.12 34.09
CA LEU A 44 -12.66 10.48 34.59
C LEU A 44 -13.98 10.55 35.36
N LYS A 45 -14.99 9.78 34.94
CA LYS A 45 -16.24 9.65 35.69
C LYS A 45 -16.01 8.98 37.04
N ALA A 46 -15.27 7.87 37.09
CA ALA A 46 -14.98 7.15 38.34
C ALA A 46 -14.17 8.01 39.33
N GLU A 47 -13.31 8.89 38.83
CA GLU A 47 -12.55 9.87 39.61
C GLU A 47 -13.40 11.08 40.09
N GLY A 48 -14.69 11.15 39.74
CA GLY A 48 -15.53 12.31 40.04
C GLY A 48 -15.21 13.56 39.22
N ARG A 49 -14.38 13.43 38.18
CA ARG A 49 -13.88 14.51 37.31
C ARG A 49 -14.66 14.60 35.99
N TYR A 50 -15.89 14.13 35.99
CA TYR A 50 -16.75 14.11 34.79
C TYR A 50 -16.94 15.51 34.18
N TYR A 51 -17.14 16.53 35.03
CA TYR A 51 -17.34 17.91 34.60
C TYR A 51 -16.09 18.56 34.00
N ALA A 52 -14.91 17.94 34.15
CA ALA A 52 -13.67 18.43 33.54
C ALA A 52 -13.47 17.91 32.10
N ILE A 53 -14.34 17.02 31.61
CA ILE A 53 -14.22 16.46 30.25
C ILE A 53 -14.30 17.55 29.17
N PRO A 54 -15.22 18.54 29.22
CA PRO A 54 -15.26 19.61 28.23
C PRO A 54 -13.93 20.36 28.07
N GLU A 55 -13.18 20.55 29.16
CA GLU A 55 -11.89 21.24 29.15
C GLU A 55 -10.74 20.31 28.73
N LEU A 56 -10.84 19.00 28.99
CA LEU A 56 -9.80 18.00 28.73
C LEU A 56 -9.95 17.27 27.39
N ILE A 57 -11.10 17.37 26.74
CA ILE A 57 -11.43 16.55 25.57
C ILE A 57 -10.41 16.73 24.43
N ASP A 58 -9.94 17.96 24.20
CA ASP A 58 -8.97 18.24 23.14
C ASP A 58 -7.60 17.63 23.42
N SER A 59 -7.11 17.65 24.66
CA SER A 59 -5.84 16.98 24.99
C SER A 59 -5.97 15.47 24.91
N ILE A 60 -7.09 14.89 25.36
CA ILE A 60 -7.38 13.46 25.26
C ILE A 60 -7.40 13.00 23.79
N ILE A 61 -8.02 13.78 22.89
CA ILE A 61 -8.05 13.50 21.45
C ILE A 61 -6.64 13.51 20.87
N VAL A 62 -5.82 14.51 21.21
CA VAL A 62 -4.45 14.64 20.72
C VAL A 62 -3.58 13.47 21.19
N GLU A 63 -3.64 13.12 22.48
CA GLU A 63 -2.94 11.97 23.05
C GLU A 63 -3.33 10.66 22.35
N ASN A 64 -4.63 10.45 22.12
CA ASN A 64 -5.12 9.26 21.43
C ASN A 64 -4.72 9.22 19.94
N ALA A 65 -4.61 10.39 19.30
CA ALA A 65 -4.14 10.51 17.92
C ALA A 65 -2.68 10.08 17.75
N VAL A 66 -1.80 10.41 18.71
CA VAL A 66 -0.39 9.97 18.72
C VAL A 66 -0.28 8.45 18.81
N ILE A 67 -1.08 7.81 19.68
CA ILE A 67 -1.10 6.34 19.81
C ILE A 67 -1.61 5.71 18.51
N THR A 68 -2.70 6.25 17.95
CA THR A 68 -3.30 5.78 16.71
C THR A 68 -2.33 5.90 15.52
N GLU A 69 -1.57 7.01 15.44
CA GLU A 69 -0.53 7.22 14.44
C GLU A 69 0.56 6.14 14.52
N LYS A 70 1.05 5.85 15.73
CA LYS A 70 2.09 4.83 15.95
C LYS A 70 1.62 3.46 15.50
N GLU A 71 0.38 3.08 15.83
CA GLU A 71 -0.20 1.80 15.41
C GLU A 71 -0.37 1.71 13.89
N LEU A 72 -0.89 2.76 13.25
CA LEU A 72 -1.03 2.83 11.79
C LEU A 72 0.33 2.74 11.11
N LYS A 73 1.33 3.48 11.60
CA LYS A 73 2.69 3.45 11.06
C LYS A 73 3.27 2.04 11.09
N ALA A 74 3.13 1.32 12.19
CA ALA A 74 3.63 -0.04 12.30
C ALA A 74 3.01 -0.98 11.25
N VAL A 75 1.69 -0.93 11.07
CA VAL A 75 0.97 -1.78 10.09
C VAL A 75 1.34 -1.41 8.65
N LEU A 76 1.37 -0.12 8.33
CA LEU A 76 1.67 0.36 6.98
C LEU A 76 3.12 0.09 6.58
N SER A 77 4.09 0.27 7.48
CA SER A 77 5.49 -0.07 7.23
C SER A 77 5.68 -1.58 7.02
N ALA A 78 5.06 -2.42 7.85
CA ALA A 78 5.13 -3.87 7.68
C ALA A 78 4.50 -4.33 6.35
N SER A 79 3.37 -3.74 5.97
CA SER A 79 2.73 -4.00 4.68
C SER A 79 3.54 -3.52 3.49
N ALA A 80 4.20 -2.37 3.60
CA ALA A 80 5.05 -1.85 2.53
C ALA A 80 6.18 -2.82 2.18
N ILE A 81 6.83 -3.43 3.19
CA ILE A 81 7.86 -4.47 2.99
C ILE A 81 7.29 -5.66 2.19
N VAL A 82 6.08 -6.11 2.53
CA VAL A 82 5.42 -7.18 1.77
C VAL A 82 5.09 -6.73 0.34
N GLY A 83 4.66 -5.48 0.17
CA GLY A 83 4.44 -4.86 -1.13
C GLY A 83 5.71 -4.87 -1.98
N VAL A 84 6.84 -4.46 -1.41
CA VAL A 84 8.16 -4.51 -2.06
C VAL A 84 8.51 -5.93 -2.49
N ASN A 85 8.43 -6.89 -1.58
CA ASN A 85 8.75 -8.29 -1.87
C ASN A 85 7.85 -8.87 -2.97
N ALA A 86 6.56 -8.56 -2.94
CA ALA A 86 5.63 -9.02 -3.96
C ALA A 86 5.90 -8.40 -5.33
N GLY A 87 6.27 -7.11 -5.38
CA GLY A 87 6.62 -6.44 -6.63
C GLY A 87 7.88 -7.01 -7.28
N MET A 88 8.86 -7.39 -6.46
CA MET A 88 10.10 -8.01 -6.95
C MET A 88 9.98 -9.48 -7.31
N HIS A 89 8.94 -10.16 -6.83
CA HIS A 89 8.83 -11.63 -6.89
C HIS A 89 9.00 -12.15 -8.31
N GLU A 90 8.22 -11.63 -9.26
CA GLU A 90 8.24 -12.12 -10.65
C GLU A 90 9.62 -11.93 -11.29
N SER A 91 10.15 -10.71 -11.30
CA SER A 91 11.46 -10.42 -11.90
C SER A 91 12.60 -11.21 -11.24
N ARG A 92 12.57 -11.39 -9.91
CA ARG A 92 13.58 -12.18 -9.20
C ARG A 92 13.57 -13.64 -9.61
N GLU A 93 12.41 -14.28 -9.57
CA GLU A 93 12.28 -15.70 -9.91
C GLU A 93 12.59 -15.94 -11.39
N ILE A 94 12.20 -15.03 -12.29
CA ILE A 94 12.58 -15.10 -13.72
C ILE A 94 14.10 -15.02 -13.86
N THR A 95 14.76 -14.02 -13.26
CA THR A 95 16.22 -13.88 -13.35
C THR A 95 16.94 -15.15 -12.88
N PHE A 96 16.55 -15.72 -11.73
CA PHE A 96 17.16 -16.94 -11.23
C PHE A 96 16.99 -18.11 -12.21
N ARG A 97 15.80 -18.26 -12.80
CA ARG A 97 15.55 -19.33 -13.78
C ARG A 97 16.40 -19.17 -15.03
N LEU A 98 16.49 -17.96 -15.59
CA LEU A 98 17.26 -17.70 -16.80
C LEU A 98 18.76 -17.97 -16.58
N LEU A 99 19.31 -17.49 -15.45
CA LEU A 99 20.71 -17.73 -15.09
C LEU A 99 20.99 -19.22 -14.86
N ASN A 100 20.13 -19.93 -14.14
CA ASN A 100 20.28 -21.37 -13.93
C ASN A 100 20.23 -22.16 -15.25
N LYS A 101 19.33 -21.81 -16.17
CA LYS A 101 19.26 -22.42 -17.51
C LYS A 101 20.55 -22.20 -18.32
N ALA A 102 21.18 -21.04 -18.16
CA ALA A 102 22.48 -20.71 -18.78
C ALA A 102 23.70 -21.21 -17.96
N ASN A 103 23.48 -21.93 -16.85
CA ASN A 103 24.53 -22.39 -15.94
C ASN A 103 25.40 -21.25 -15.34
N ILE A 104 24.79 -20.10 -15.05
CA ILE A 104 25.39 -18.94 -14.40
C ILE A 104 24.99 -18.92 -12.91
N ASP A 105 25.93 -18.63 -12.01
CA ASP A 105 25.67 -18.58 -10.57
C ASP A 105 24.66 -17.47 -10.21
N VAL A 106 23.64 -17.79 -9.43
CA VAL A 106 22.66 -16.76 -8.99
C VAL A 106 23.15 -15.93 -7.82
N LYS A 107 24.19 -16.38 -7.08
CA LYS A 107 24.64 -15.70 -5.85
C LYS A 107 24.97 -14.22 -6.05
N PRO A 108 25.69 -13.79 -7.10
CA PRO A 108 25.99 -12.38 -7.31
C PRO A 108 24.74 -11.52 -7.42
N ILE A 109 23.70 -11.96 -8.13
CA ILE A 109 22.51 -11.14 -8.36
C ILE A 109 21.60 -11.04 -7.12
N ILE A 110 21.70 -11.97 -6.16
CA ILE A 110 20.92 -11.94 -4.91
C ILE A 110 21.16 -10.62 -4.15
N SER A 111 22.41 -10.18 -4.01
CA SER A 111 22.77 -8.91 -3.37
C SER A 111 22.17 -7.70 -4.09
N SER A 112 22.02 -7.78 -5.43
CA SER A 112 21.35 -6.73 -6.20
C SER A 112 19.88 -6.62 -5.82
N PHE A 113 19.16 -7.75 -5.70
CA PHE A 113 17.77 -7.73 -5.24
C PHE A 113 17.64 -7.21 -3.80
N PHE A 114 18.55 -7.53 -2.89
CA PHE A 114 18.54 -6.92 -1.56
C PHE A 114 18.67 -5.39 -1.61
N ARG A 115 19.60 -4.85 -2.41
CA ARG A 115 19.74 -3.40 -2.60
C ARG A 115 18.51 -2.76 -3.26
N ILE A 116 17.87 -3.45 -4.21
CA ILE A 116 16.62 -3.00 -4.81
C ILE A 116 15.52 -2.91 -3.75
N SER A 117 15.42 -3.90 -2.85
CA SER A 117 14.47 -3.86 -1.75
C SER A 117 14.71 -2.67 -0.83
N GLU A 118 15.96 -2.41 -0.43
CA GLU A 118 16.31 -1.26 0.41
C GLU A 118 15.97 0.08 -0.28
N ARG A 119 16.36 0.22 -1.55
CA ARG A 119 16.05 1.42 -2.35
C ARG A 119 14.54 1.62 -2.54
N ALA A 120 13.78 0.56 -2.73
CA ALA A 120 12.34 0.64 -2.89
C ALA A 120 11.64 1.10 -1.60
N VAL A 121 12.13 0.66 -0.44
CA VAL A 121 11.65 1.14 0.87
C VAL A 121 12.00 2.63 1.04
N ASP A 122 13.25 3.01 0.78
CA ASP A 122 13.70 4.40 0.86
C ASP A 122 12.88 5.33 -0.05
N GLU A 123 12.63 4.91 -1.29
CA GLU A 123 11.83 5.68 -2.23
C GLU A 123 10.38 5.78 -1.79
N MET A 124 9.81 4.70 -1.24
CA MET A 124 8.47 4.70 -0.67
C MET A 124 8.33 5.69 0.49
N GLU A 125 9.33 5.80 1.37
CA GLU A 125 9.33 6.77 2.47
C GLU A 125 9.50 8.22 1.99
N ARG A 126 10.27 8.43 0.92
CA ARG A 126 10.52 9.76 0.33
C ARG A 126 9.39 10.21 -0.60
N ARG A 127 8.60 9.28 -1.13
CA ARG A 127 7.51 9.54 -2.07
C ARG A 127 6.53 10.55 -1.52
N ARG A 128 6.22 11.57 -2.33
CA ARG A 128 5.23 12.59 -2.02
C ARG A 128 3.96 12.38 -2.83
N ILE A 129 2.83 12.29 -2.15
CA ILE A 129 1.51 12.29 -2.78
C ILE A 129 0.84 13.60 -2.39
N LYS A 130 0.52 14.43 -3.39
CA LYS A 130 0.01 15.79 -3.18
C LYS A 130 0.90 16.62 -2.24
N GLY A 131 2.21 16.50 -2.40
CA GLY A 131 3.22 17.21 -1.59
C GLY A 131 3.56 16.56 -0.25
N LEU A 132 2.81 15.56 0.21
CA LEU A 132 2.98 14.97 1.55
C LEU A 132 3.71 13.62 1.51
N LYS A 133 4.69 13.44 2.39
CA LYS A 133 5.36 12.16 2.69
C LYS A 133 4.41 11.19 3.39
N LEU A 134 4.81 9.92 3.47
CA LEU A 134 4.03 8.89 4.15
C LEU A 134 3.70 9.25 5.61
N SER A 135 4.70 9.66 6.41
CA SER A 135 4.50 10.02 7.81
C SER A 135 3.48 11.15 7.99
N GLU A 136 3.55 12.19 7.16
CA GLU A 136 2.62 13.33 7.18
C GLU A 136 1.19 12.89 6.85
N ARG A 137 1.03 11.94 5.91
CA ARG A 137 -0.28 11.38 5.53
C ARG A 137 -0.84 10.48 6.61
N ILE A 138 -0.01 9.67 7.28
CA ILE A 138 -0.40 8.85 8.44
C ILE A 138 -0.85 9.74 9.59
N TRP A 139 -0.07 10.76 9.94
CA TRP A 139 -0.42 11.75 10.97
C TRP A 139 -1.71 12.51 10.63
N GLY A 140 -1.89 12.91 9.37
CA GLY A 140 -3.13 13.53 8.92
C GLY A 140 -4.35 12.64 9.14
N HIS A 141 -4.24 11.34 8.82
CA HIS A 141 -5.32 10.38 9.01
C HIS A 141 -5.58 10.07 10.48
N SER A 142 -4.54 9.89 11.31
CA SER A 142 -4.72 9.64 12.75
C SER A 142 -5.45 10.81 13.42
N LYS A 143 -5.07 12.05 13.11
CA LYS A 143 -5.78 13.24 13.59
C LYS A 143 -7.21 13.30 13.08
N ARG A 144 -7.45 13.02 11.80
CA ARG A 144 -8.82 13.05 11.25
C ARG A 144 -9.72 12.04 11.95
N ILE A 145 -9.25 10.81 12.16
CA ILE A 145 -9.97 9.77 12.91
C ILE A 145 -10.35 10.31 14.30
N ASN A 146 -9.36 10.81 15.03
CA ASN A 146 -9.55 11.24 16.42
C ASN A 146 -10.39 12.51 16.54
N ASN A 147 -10.30 13.44 15.58
CA ASN A 147 -11.15 14.61 15.52
C ASN A 147 -12.62 14.22 15.30
N ILE A 148 -12.92 13.25 14.43
CA ILE A 148 -14.29 12.78 14.20
C ILE A 148 -14.85 12.13 15.47
N LEU A 149 -14.06 11.25 16.11
CA LEU A 149 -14.45 10.66 17.40
C LEU A 149 -14.65 11.75 18.47
N GLY A 150 -13.78 12.77 18.46
CA GLY A 150 -13.89 13.93 19.32
C GLY A 150 -15.16 14.74 19.11
N THR A 151 -15.53 15.02 17.85
CA THR A 151 -16.78 15.70 17.50
C THR A 151 -18.00 14.92 18.02
N LEU A 152 -18.02 13.60 17.83
CA LEU A 152 -19.10 12.74 18.33
C LEU A 152 -19.19 12.73 19.87
N ALA A 153 -18.05 12.78 20.55
CA ALA A 153 -17.99 12.87 22.00
C ALA A 153 -18.46 14.24 22.50
N LYS A 154 -17.93 15.32 21.93
CA LYS A 154 -18.27 16.71 22.27
C LYS A 154 -19.76 17.01 22.10
N ASP A 155 -20.37 16.54 21.01
CA ASP A 155 -21.80 16.71 20.78
C ASP A 155 -22.62 16.06 21.90
N GLY A 156 -22.31 14.81 22.26
CA GLY A 156 -23.00 14.11 23.37
C GLY A 156 -22.79 14.79 24.72
N ILE A 157 -21.56 15.22 25.02
CA ILE A 157 -21.23 15.94 26.26
C ILE A 157 -22.05 17.24 26.35
N GLN A 158 -22.14 17.99 25.24
CA GLN A 158 -22.82 19.29 25.18
C GLN A 158 -24.32 19.18 25.51
N ILE A 159 -24.97 18.09 25.10
CA ILE A 159 -26.39 17.86 25.39
C ILE A 159 -26.64 17.06 26.68
N GLY A 160 -25.59 16.80 27.47
CA GLY A 160 -25.67 16.08 28.74
C GLY A 160 -25.94 14.58 28.61
N GLU A 161 -25.61 13.98 27.46
CA GLU A 161 -25.75 12.52 27.28
C GLU A 161 -24.86 11.75 28.25
N HIS A 162 -25.36 10.57 28.66
CA HIS A 162 -24.60 9.68 29.49
C HIS A 162 -23.43 9.06 28.70
N PRO A 163 -22.20 8.96 29.25
CA PRO A 163 -21.02 8.48 28.52
C PRO A 163 -21.15 7.08 27.91
N ILE A 164 -21.98 6.22 28.52
CA ILE A 164 -22.27 4.89 27.98
C ILE A 164 -23.04 4.98 26.66
N GLU A 165 -23.98 5.93 26.54
CA GLU A 165 -24.74 6.14 25.30
C GLU A 165 -23.86 6.76 24.21
N ILE A 166 -22.99 7.71 24.59
CA ILE A 166 -21.98 8.27 23.69
C ILE A 166 -21.08 7.14 23.16
N ALA A 167 -20.58 6.28 24.05
CA ALA A 167 -19.74 5.13 23.71
C ALA A 167 -20.46 4.15 22.77
N LYS A 168 -21.71 3.79 23.08
CA LYS A 168 -22.52 2.87 22.27
C LYS A 168 -22.76 3.40 20.86
N ARG A 169 -23.11 4.68 20.73
CA ARG A 169 -23.27 5.36 19.44
C ARG A 169 -21.98 5.33 18.62
N MET A 170 -20.86 5.70 19.24
CA MET A 170 -19.56 5.72 18.56
C MET A 170 -19.17 4.31 18.11
N GLN A 171 -19.44 3.27 18.91
CA GLN A 171 -19.20 1.87 18.54
C GLN A 171 -20.07 1.44 17.36
N GLN A 172 -21.35 1.80 17.33
CA GLN A 172 -22.22 1.51 16.20
C GLN A 172 -21.69 2.16 14.92
N TYR A 173 -21.29 3.44 14.99
CA TYR A 173 -20.73 4.18 13.86
C TYR A 173 -19.45 3.53 13.32
N VAL A 174 -18.47 3.24 14.18
CA VAL A 174 -17.21 2.62 13.72
C VAL A 174 -17.44 1.23 13.11
N ASN A 175 -18.44 0.48 13.58
CA ASN A 175 -18.75 -0.86 13.09
C ASN A 175 -19.62 -0.89 11.82
N LYS A 176 -20.58 0.03 11.69
CA LYS A 176 -21.65 -0.03 10.67
C LYS A 176 -21.69 1.19 9.74
N GLY A 177 -20.83 2.18 9.97
CA GLY A 177 -20.80 3.44 9.22
C GLY A 177 -21.89 4.42 9.66
N ALA A 178 -21.97 5.57 8.96
CA ALA A 178 -22.86 6.67 9.30
C ALA A 178 -24.34 6.36 9.08
N SER A 179 -24.67 5.32 8.30
CA SER A 179 -26.06 4.92 8.03
C SER A 179 -26.86 4.67 9.32
N THR A 180 -26.24 4.07 10.34
CA THR A 180 -26.90 3.84 11.63
C THR A 180 -27.08 5.12 12.44
N LEU A 181 -26.19 6.10 12.28
CA LEU A 181 -26.33 7.40 12.92
C LEU A 181 -27.50 8.19 12.34
N VAL A 182 -27.71 8.11 11.02
CA VAL A 182 -28.85 8.74 10.35
C VAL A 182 -30.17 8.17 10.87
N SER A 183 -30.28 6.85 11.06
CA SER A 183 -31.51 6.22 11.53
C SER A 183 -31.74 6.36 13.03
N GLU A 184 -30.71 6.19 13.85
CA GLU A 184 -30.84 6.12 15.32
C GLU A 184 -30.63 7.47 16.01
N TYR A 185 -29.93 8.42 15.36
CA TYR A 185 -29.57 9.72 15.92
C TYR A 185 -29.79 10.89 14.93
N PRO A 186 -30.99 11.05 14.33
CA PRO A 186 -31.23 12.04 13.27
C PRO A 186 -30.96 13.49 13.71
N ASN A 187 -31.35 13.86 14.93
CA ASN A 187 -31.13 15.22 15.46
C ASN A 187 -29.64 15.57 15.61
N MET A 188 -28.78 14.57 15.86
CA MET A 188 -27.33 14.78 15.89
C MET A 188 -26.78 14.93 14.46
N MET A 189 -27.26 14.12 13.52
CA MET A 189 -26.87 14.21 12.11
C MET A 189 -27.28 15.54 11.47
N GLU A 190 -28.38 16.17 11.90
CA GLU A 190 -28.71 17.55 11.50
C GLU A 190 -27.64 18.57 11.97
N ARG A 191 -27.08 18.40 13.17
CA ARG A 191 -26.07 19.31 13.73
C ARG A 191 -24.69 19.10 13.13
N ILE A 192 -24.24 17.84 13.06
CA ILE A 192 -22.83 17.50 12.77
C ILE A 192 -22.64 16.55 11.59
N GLY A 193 -23.70 16.14 10.89
CA GLY A 193 -23.63 15.09 9.86
C GLY A 193 -22.66 15.41 8.71
N HIS A 194 -22.54 16.68 8.32
CA HIS A 194 -21.57 17.11 7.29
C HIS A 194 -20.09 16.93 7.70
N MET A 195 -19.81 16.73 8.99
CA MET A 195 -18.47 16.47 9.53
C MET A 195 -18.17 14.97 9.69
N VAL A 196 -19.20 14.11 9.58
CA VAL A 196 -19.11 12.66 9.83
C VAL A 196 -19.06 11.93 8.48
N PRO A 197 -17.94 11.25 8.14
CA PRO A 197 -17.87 10.47 6.91
C PRO A 197 -18.70 9.18 6.99
N ASP A 198 -19.01 8.60 5.83
CA ASP A 198 -19.84 7.39 5.74
C ASP A 198 -19.22 6.17 6.45
N ASP A 199 -17.91 5.98 6.35
CA ASP A 199 -17.17 4.92 7.06
C ASP A 199 -15.79 5.45 7.47
N LEU A 200 -15.59 5.59 8.78
CA LEU A 200 -14.33 6.07 9.36
C LEU A 200 -13.16 5.14 9.05
N SER A 201 -13.40 3.82 9.05
CA SER A 201 -12.39 2.82 8.75
C SER A 201 -11.99 2.89 7.28
N TYR A 202 -12.95 3.13 6.38
CA TYR A 202 -12.72 3.11 4.94
C TYR A 202 -11.63 4.10 4.50
N GLU A 203 -11.61 5.32 5.03
CA GLU A 203 -10.59 6.31 4.66
C GLU A 203 -9.18 5.86 5.09
N ALA A 204 -9.04 5.22 6.26
CA ALA A 204 -7.76 4.65 6.70
C ALA A 204 -7.33 3.47 5.82
N LEU A 205 -8.28 2.62 5.42
CA LEU A 205 -8.04 1.51 4.49
C LEU A 205 -7.57 2.01 3.12
N ARG A 206 -8.13 3.12 2.63
CA ARG A 206 -7.71 3.75 1.37
C ARG A 206 -6.26 4.17 1.38
N LEU A 207 -5.82 4.82 2.46
CA LEU A 207 -4.41 5.14 2.65
C LEU A 207 -3.58 3.86 2.62
N ALA A 208 -3.93 2.90 3.47
CA ALA A 208 -3.16 1.67 3.64
C ALA A 208 -3.00 0.86 2.33
N ARG A 209 -4.07 0.72 1.55
CA ARG A 209 -4.05 0.05 0.23
C ARG A 209 -3.23 0.83 -0.79
N THR A 210 -3.31 2.15 -0.79
CA THR A 210 -2.51 3.01 -1.68
C THR A 210 -1.01 2.90 -1.39
N GLU A 211 -0.65 2.73 -0.12
CA GLU A 211 0.75 2.60 0.28
C GLU A 211 1.37 1.25 -0.07
N ILE A 212 0.71 0.14 0.24
CA ILE A 212 1.22 -1.18 -0.15
C ILE A 212 1.32 -1.32 -1.66
N MET A 213 0.34 -0.80 -2.42
CA MET A 213 0.41 -0.82 -3.88
C MET A 213 1.48 0.13 -4.41
N GLY A 214 1.73 1.26 -3.74
CA GLY A 214 2.89 2.10 -4.03
C GLY A 214 4.22 1.36 -3.93
N ALA A 215 4.43 0.68 -2.80
CA ALA A 215 5.62 -0.13 -2.58
C ALA A 215 5.76 -1.26 -3.62
N TYR A 216 4.65 -1.91 -3.96
CA TYR A 216 4.58 -2.89 -5.04
C TYR A 216 5.00 -2.31 -6.38
N GLY A 217 4.48 -1.15 -6.78
CA GLY A 217 4.78 -0.55 -8.09
C GLY A 217 6.25 -0.11 -8.23
N ILE A 218 6.79 0.56 -7.22
CA ILE A 218 8.20 1.00 -7.18
C ILE A 218 9.12 -0.21 -7.37
N SER A 219 8.92 -1.24 -6.54
CA SER A 219 9.76 -2.44 -6.53
C SER A 219 9.57 -3.31 -7.78
N SER A 220 8.37 -3.36 -8.35
CA SER A 220 8.10 -4.04 -9.63
C SER A 220 8.90 -3.41 -10.77
N LYS A 221 8.89 -2.06 -10.86
CA LYS A 221 9.66 -1.34 -11.86
C LYS A 221 11.17 -1.55 -11.67
N MET A 222 11.69 -1.29 -10.48
CA MET A 222 13.13 -1.40 -10.19
C MET A 222 13.67 -2.82 -10.42
N SER A 223 12.90 -3.84 -10.06
CA SER A 223 13.32 -5.23 -10.25
C SER A 223 13.26 -5.67 -11.70
N ALA A 224 12.30 -5.16 -12.48
CA ALA A 224 12.20 -5.41 -13.91
C ALA A 224 13.30 -4.67 -14.70
N GLU A 225 13.69 -3.46 -14.30
CA GLU A 225 14.88 -2.78 -14.86
C GLU A 225 16.17 -3.57 -14.62
N ASN A 226 16.22 -4.39 -13.57
CA ASN A 226 17.34 -5.27 -13.23
C ASN A 226 17.24 -6.67 -13.85
N LEU A 227 16.17 -6.96 -14.61
CA LEU A 227 15.93 -8.23 -15.30
C LEU A 227 16.41 -8.11 -16.75
N PRO A 228 17.44 -8.85 -17.18
CA PRO A 228 18.09 -8.60 -18.47
C PRO A 228 17.23 -8.98 -19.68
N SER A 229 16.20 -9.82 -19.51
CA SER A 229 15.24 -10.15 -20.56
C SER A 229 14.04 -9.19 -20.62
N ALA A 230 13.97 -8.16 -19.76
CA ALA A 230 12.84 -7.25 -19.73
C ALA A 230 12.95 -6.17 -20.82
N LYS A 231 11.89 -6.03 -21.61
CA LYS A 231 11.73 -4.99 -22.64
C LYS A 231 11.00 -3.76 -22.11
N GLY A 232 10.28 -3.90 -21.00
CA GLY A 232 9.45 -2.86 -20.42
C GLY A 232 8.51 -3.41 -19.37
N MET A 233 7.45 -2.66 -19.09
CA MET A 233 6.45 -2.99 -18.08
C MET A 233 5.06 -3.06 -18.69
N LYS A 234 4.33 -4.11 -18.38
CA LYS A 234 2.93 -4.30 -18.75
C LYS A 234 2.01 -3.93 -17.60
N TRP A 235 1.10 -2.99 -17.86
CA TRP A 235 0.02 -2.59 -16.98
C TRP A 235 -1.22 -3.44 -17.27
N SER A 236 -1.64 -4.26 -16.31
CA SER A 236 -2.88 -5.05 -16.37
C SER A 236 -3.91 -4.53 -15.37
N THR A 237 -5.18 -4.51 -15.74
CA THR A 237 -6.25 -4.15 -14.79
C THR A 237 -6.43 -5.22 -13.71
N SER A 238 -6.90 -4.82 -12.53
CA SER A 238 -7.13 -5.73 -11.40
C SER A 238 -8.36 -6.61 -11.56
N ASN A 239 -9.35 -6.11 -12.31
CA ASN A 239 -10.64 -6.71 -12.62
C ASN A 239 -11.02 -6.18 -14.01
N SER A 240 -10.86 -6.99 -15.05
CA SER A 240 -10.98 -6.57 -16.46
C SER A 240 -12.29 -5.86 -16.83
N ASN A 241 -13.35 -5.98 -16.01
CA ASN A 241 -14.67 -5.42 -16.31
C ASN A 241 -15.18 -4.32 -15.36
N THR A 242 -14.43 -3.95 -14.31
CA THR A 242 -14.85 -2.91 -13.34
C THR A 242 -13.77 -1.88 -13.01
N ALA A 243 -12.62 -1.96 -13.70
CA ALA A 243 -11.58 -0.96 -13.56
C ALA A 243 -12.09 0.44 -13.94
N CYS A 244 -11.61 1.47 -13.25
CA CYS A 244 -11.96 2.84 -13.59
C CYS A 244 -11.38 3.23 -14.97
N LYS A 245 -11.90 4.31 -15.56
CA LYS A 245 -11.47 4.83 -16.87
C LYS A 245 -9.95 4.98 -16.97
N LYS A 246 -9.29 5.57 -15.96
CA LYS A 246 -7.84 5.78 -15.97
C LYS A 246 -7.04 4.46 -15.99
N CYS A 247 -7.50 3.44 -15.29
CA CYS A 247 -6.86 2.12 -15.30
C CYS A 247 -7.09 1.38 -16.62
N GLN A 248 -8.27 1.53 -17.21
CA GLN A 248 -8.57 0.98 -18.53
C GLN A 248 -7.68 1.65 -19.58
N GLU A 249 -7.59 2.98 -19.58
CA GLU A 249 -6.71 3.75 -20.47
C GLU A 249 -5.26 3.30 -20.36
N ASN A 250 -4.72 3.15 -19.13
CA ASN A 250 -3.36 2.67 -18.95
C ASN A 250 -3.17 1.23 -19.48
N ALA A 251 -4.16 0.37 -19.32
CA ALA A 251 -4.06 -1.03 -19.77
C ALA A 251 -4.30 -1.21 -21.28
N SER A 252 -4.97 -0.27 -21.94
CA SER A 252 -5.27 -0.30 -23.38
C SER A 252 -4.37 0.60 -24.22
N ASN A 253 -3.55 1.45 -23.60
CA ASN A 253 -2.62 2.32 -24.31
C ASN A 253 -1.63 1.48 -25.13
N ASP A 254 -1.51 1.79 -26.41
CA ASP A 254 -0.55 1.13 -27.31
C ASP A 254 0.32 2.20 -27.97
N ASN A 255 1.60 2.20 -27.62
CA ASN A 255 2.64 3.07 -28.19
C ASN A 255 3.50 2.32 -29.23
N GLY A 256 3.01 1.20 -29.77
CA GLY A 256 3.74 0.33 -30.69
C GLY A 256 4.44 -0.86 -30.01
N MET A 257 4.39 -0.96 -28.69
CA MET A 257 4.88 -2.12 -27.92
C MET A 257 3.77 -3.14 -27.62
N GLY A 258 2.52 -2.84 -27.95
CA GLY A 258 1.34 -3.62 -27.61
C GLY A 258 0.56 -3.02 -26.43
N ALA A 259 -0.71 -3.41 -26.32
CA ALA A 259 -1.64 -2.84 -25.34
C ALA A 259 -1.14 -2.96 -23.88
N GLY A 260 -1.04 -1.81 -23.23
CA GLY A 260 -0.64 -1.65 -21.84
C GLY A 260 0.85 -1.86 -21.59
N ILE A 261 1.67 -2.01 -22.64
CA ILE A 261 3.11 -2.18 -22.53
C ILE A 261 3.78 -0.80 -22.64
N TYR A 262 4.68 -0.52 -21.71
CA TYR A 262 5.39 0.74 -21.61
C TYR A 262 6.89 0.52 -21.54
N ARG A 263 7.66 1.43 -22.14
CA ARG A 263 9.06 1.61 -21.81
C ARG A 263 9.17 2.03 -20.33
N PHE A 264 10.26 1.68 -19.66
CA PHE A 264 10.42 1.96 -18.22
C PHE A 264 10.31 3.47 -17.88
N ASP A 265 10.81 4.34 -18.74
CA ASP A 265 10.75 5.81 -18.62
C ASP A 265 9.39 6.41 -18.99
N GLU A 266 8.56 5.66 -19.70
CA GLU A 266 7.20 6.06 -20.11
C GLU A 266 6.10 5.44 -19.24
N LEU A 267 6.47 4.56 -18.29
CA LEU A 267 5.50 3.92 -17.41
C LEU A 267 4.76 4.98 -16.57
N PRO A 268 3.41 5.04 -16.61
CA PRO A 268 2.65 5.98 -15.82
C PRO A 268 2.82 5.79 -14.31
N ASP A 269 2.61 6.86 -13.54
CA ASP A 269 2.65 6.81 -12.08
C ASP A 269 1.77 5.70 -11.51
N TYR A 270 2.37 4.92 -10.61
CA TYR A 270 1.72 3.82 -9.92
C TYR A 270 1.71 4.04 -8.39
N PRO A 271 0.56 3.83 -7.70
CA PRO A 271 -0.75 3.52 -8.25
C PRO A 271 -1.38 4.72 -8.98
N ALA A 272 -2.14 4.47 -10.05
CA ALA A 272 -2.81 5.53 -10.82
C ALA A 272 -3.86 6.33 -10.02
N HIS A 273 -4.40 5.75 -8.95
CA HIS A 273 -5.38 6.38 -8.08
C HIS A 273 -5.40 5.72 -6.70
N PRO A 274 -6.00 6.35 -5.67
CA PRO A 274 -6.20 5.69 -4.38
C PRO A 274 -6.99 4.38 -4.54
N ASN A 275 -6.65 3.34 -3.78
CA ASN A 275 -7.22 1.98 -3.93
C ASN A 275 -6.96 1.30 -5.30
N CYS A 276 -6.05 1.80 -6.14
CA CYS A 276 -5.70 1.06 -7.36
C CYS A 276 -5.11 -0.29 -6.98
N MET A 277 -5.66 -1.35 -7.55
CA MET A 277 -5.18 -2.72 -7.36
C MET A 277 -4.66 -3.32 -8.66
N CYS A 278 -4.40 -2.52 -9.71
CA CYS A 278 -3.88 -2.99 -11.00
C CYS A 278 -2.55 -3.71 -10.84
N GLN A 279 -2.10 -4.43 -11.84
CA GLN A 279 -0.86 -5.19 -11.78
C GLN A 279 0.18 -4.62 -12.74
N LEU A 280 1.43 -4.64 -12.31
CA LEU A 280 2.60 -4.32 -13.13
C LEU A 280 3.43 -5.60 -13.26
N THR A 281 3.69 -6.03 -14.49
CA THR A 281 4.50 -7.22 -14.76
C THR A 281 5.57 -6.88 -15.79
N PRO A 282 6.77 -7.46 -15.73
CA PRO A 282 7.76 -7.26 -16.79
C PRO A 282 7.22 -7.81 -18.12
N GLU A 283 7.42 -7.07 -19.20
CA GLU A 283 7.27 -7.60 -20.57
C GLU A 283 8.62 -8.18 -20.98
N LEU A 284 8.66 -9.44 -21.40
CA LEU A 284 9.91 -10.17 -21.64
C LEU A 284 10.18 -10.34 -23.15
N GLU A 285 11.45 -10.47 -23.53
CA GLU A 285 11.74 -11.27 -24.73
C GLU A 285 11.35 -12.74 -24.55
N ASP A 286 11.30 -13.44 -25.70
CA ASP A 286 11.22 -14.88 -25.69
C ASP A 286 12.36 -15.46 -24.84
N THR A 287 11.99 -16.20 -23.80
CA THR A 287 12.96 -16.57 -22.76
C THR A 287 13.92 -17.66 -23.18
N ASP A 288 13.52 -18.52 -24.11
CA ASP A 288 14.43 -19.56 -24.62
C ASP A 288 15.45 -18.91 -25.57
N SER A 289 15.01 -17.98 -26.43
CA SER A 289 15.92 -17.15 -27.23
C SER A 289 16.89 -16.34 -26.36
N PHE A 290 16.43 -15.80 -25.23
CA PHE A 290 17.32 -15.07 -24.30
C PHE A 290 18.35 -15.98 -23.64
N VAL A 291 17.97 -17.21 -23.27
CA VAL A 291 18.90 -18.19 -22.69
C VAL A 291 20.00 -18.54 -23.70
N ASP A 292 19.65 -18.72 -24.97
CA ASP A 292 20.65 -18.96 -26.03
C ASP A 292 21.64 -17.80 -26.13
N ARG A 293 21.15 -16.55 -26.07
CA ARG A 293 21.98 -15.34 -26.05
C ARG A 293 22.86 -15.26 -24.80
N LEU A 294 22.36 -15.62 -23.62
CA LEU A 294 23.16 -15.70 -22.39
C LEU A 294 24.30 -16.72 -22.51
N ILE A 295 24.03 -17.87 -23.12
CA ILE A 295 25.05 -18.91 -23.35
C ILE A 295 26.09 -18.41 -24.36
N GLU A 296 25.67 -17.75 -25.44
CA GLU A 296 26.57 -17.13 -26.41
C GLU A 296 27.47 -16.08 -25.75
N TRP A 297 26.89 -15.19 -24.95
CA TRP A 297 27.61 -14.19 -24.16
C TRP A 297 28.64 -14.81 -23.21
N THR A 298 28.28 -15.91 -22.55
CA THR A 298 29.19 -16.61 -21.62
C THR A 298 30.43 -17.15 -22.35
N ASN A 299 30.29 -17.56 -23.61
CA ASN A 299 31.40 -18.01 -24.45
C ASN A 299 32.20 -16.86 -25.06
N ASN A 300 31.54 -15.74 -25.35
CA ASN A 300 32.14 -14.53 -25.90
C ASN A 300 31.40 -13.27 -25.42
N PRO A 301 31.90 -12.56 -24.40
CA PRO A 301 31.23 -11.37 -23.86
C PRO A 301 30.97 -10.25 -24.88
N MET A 302 31.70 -10.22 -25.99
CA MET A 302 31.49 -9.23 -27.06
C MET A 302 30.30 -9.56 -27.98
N SER A 303 29.72 -10.77 -27.88
CA SER A 303 28.61 -11.22 -28.76
C SER A 303 27.28 -10.54 -28.43
N GLN A 304 27.05 -10.18 -27.16
CA GLN A 304 25.80 -9.59 -26.67
C GLN A 304 26.12 -8.35 -25.82
N PRO A 305 26.34 -7.18 -26.44
CA PRO A 305 26.76 -5.97 -25.73
C PRO A 305 25.79 -5.50 -24.65
N ASP A 306 24.49 -5.73 -24.84
CA ASP A 306 23.43 -5.40 -23.88
C ASP A 306 23.49 -6.29 -22.63
N ILE A 307 23.74 -7.60 -22.81
CA ILE A 307 23.95 -8.54 -21.70
C ILE A 307 25.24 -8.21 -20.95
N GLU A 308 26.32 -7.85 -21.66
CA GLU A 308 27.58 -7.43 -21.04
C GLU A 308 27.40 -6.16 -20.21
N GLN A 309 26.68 -5.17 -20.74
CA GLN A 309 26.36 -3.96 -19.99
C GLN A 309 25.57 -4.29 -18.71
N TRP A 310 24.51 -5.10 -18.83
CA TRP A 310 23.74 -5.54 -17.67
C TRP A 310 24.62 -6.28 -16.66
N TYR A 311 25.53 -7.15 -17.12
CA TYR A 311 26.40 -7.90 -16.25
C TYR A 311 27.30 -6.97 -15.41
N GLN A 312 27.91 -5.96 -16.03
CA GLN A 312 28.77 -5.01 -15.33
C GLN A 312 27.98 -4.12 -14.35
N GLU A 313 26.79 -3.66 -14.75
CA GLU A 313 25.99 -2.71 -13.98
C GLU A 313 25.18 -3.36 -12.86
N HIS A 314 24.69 -4.59 -13.05
CA HIS A 314 23.68 -5.18 -12.18
C HIS A 314 24.14 -6.48 -11.50
N TYR A 315 24.81 -7.37 -12.23
CA TYR A 315 25.19 -8.69 -11.72
C TYR A 315 26.50 -8.64 -10.92
N LYS A 316 27.58 -8.09 -11.50
CA LYS A 316 28.91 -8.06 -10.88
C LYS A 316 28.97 -7.21 -9.62
N MET A 317 28.17 -6.14 -9.56
CA MET A 317 28.07 -5.29 -8.36
C MET A 317 27.54 -6.03 -7.12
N GLY A 318 26.92 -7.20 -7.27
CA GLY A 318 26.51 -8.02 -6.13
C GLY A 318 27.50 -9.11 -5.71
N ALA A 319 28.62 -9.27 -6.44
CA ALA A 319 29.75 -10.13 -6.07
C ALA A 319 30.83 -9.41 -5.23
N LEU A 320 30.66 -8.11 -4.98
CA LEU A 320 31.46 -7.28 -4.07
C LEU A 320 30.71 -7.10 -2.74
#